data_AF-A0AAN4EU91-F1
#
_entry.id   AF-A0AAN4EU91-F1
#
_cell.length_a   1.000
_cell.length_b   1.000
_cell.length_c   1.000
_cell.angle_alpha   90.00
_cell.angle_beta   90.00
_cell.angle_gamma   90.00
#
_symmetry.space_group_name_H-M   'P 1'
#
loop_
_entity.id
_entity.type
_entity.pdbx_description
1 polymer ?
#
loop_
_entity_poly.entity_id
_entity_poly.type
_entity_poly.pdbx_seq_one_letter_code
_entity_poly.pdbx_strand_id
1 'polypeptide(L)'
;MALVKCKECKKEISSKAKTCPHCGVKNPGVKASDAFGGFIVLLVLAGIGYWYFSGDEEATAKDEPKVKVCDKNDGQCIFEAHLVDALVACKSPIEKTSKYDFEWTNGAFENIFSRYINKPEQNQIVYVGDKLKFTNGFNAKVNMTYSCTLDTKTNKLIDFEVTKGRLPD
;
A
#
# COMPACT_ATOMS: atom_id res chain seq x y z
N MET A 1 -31.11 10.02 -40.35
CA MET A 1 -30.55 11.10 -39.49
C MET A 1 -31.70 11.70 -38.71
N ALA A 2 -31.64 11.77 -37.38
CA ALA A 2 -32.74 12.32 -36.58
C ALA A 2 -32.56 13.84 -36.45
N LEU A 3 -33.59 14.61 -36.81
CA LEU A 3 -33.65 16.04 -36.54
C LEU A 3 -34.23 16.24 -35.14
N VAL A 4 -33.56 17.05 -34.32
CA VAL A 4 -34.00 17.40 -32.98
C VAL A 4 -34.17 18.91 -32.88
N LYS A 5 -35.08 19.35 -32.02
CA LYS A 5 -35.24 20.78 -31.76
C LYS A 5 -34.16 21.24 -30.81
N CYS A 6 -33.48 22.33 -31.17
CA CYS A 6 -32.51 22.98 -30.30
C CYS A 6 -33.17 23.38 -28.97
N LYS A 7 -32.53 23.05 -27.84
CA LYS A 7 -33.04 23.35 -26.49
C LYS A 7 -33.38 24.83 -26.26
N GLU A 8 -32.60 25.75 -26.83
CA GLU A 8 -32.80 27.20 -26.70
C GLU A 8 -33.72 27.78 -27.79
N CYS A 9 -33.27 27.76 -29.04
CA CYS A 9 -33.95 28.49 -30.13
C CYS A 9 -35.05 27.69 -30.84
N LYS A 10 -35.30 26.44 -30.43
CA LYS A 10 -36.35 25.52 -30.93
C LYS A 10 -36.33 25.19 -32.43
N LYS A 11 -35.41 25.77 -33.21
CA LYS A 11 -35.15 25.44 -34.62
C LYS A 11 -34.65 23.99 -34.75
N GLU A 12 -35.00 23.37 -35.87
CA GLU A 12 -34.61 21.99 -36.17
C GLU A 12 -33.13 21.93 -36.54
N ILE A 13 -32.42 21.03 -35.89
CA ILE A 13 -31.00 20.82 -36.10
C ILE A 13 -30.70 19.31 -36.10
N SER A 14 -29.56 18.92 -36.66
CA SER A 14 -29.10 17.53 -36.59
C SER A 14 -28.84 17.09 -35.15
N SER A 15 -29.30 15.88 -34.78
CA SER A 15 -29.07 15.30 -33.44
C SER A 15 -27.60 15.10 -33.07
N LYS A 16 -26.69 15.19 -34.06
CA LYS A 16 -25.23 15.08 -33.86
C LYS A 16 -24.50 16.42 -33.87
N ALA A 17 -25.21 17.54 -34.02
CA ALA A 17 -24.56 18.86 -34.06
C ALA A 17 -24.01 19.23 -32.67
N LYS A 18 -22.69 19.45 -32.57
CA LYS A 18 -22.01 19.87 -31.34
C LYS A 18 -22.38 21.31 -30.92
N THR A 19 -22.78 22.14 -31.87
CA THR A 19 -23.15 23.54 -31.64
C THR A 19 -24.28 23.92 -32.59
N CYS A 20 -25.27 24.66 -32.08
CA CYS A 20 -26.40 25.10 -32.89
C CYS A 20 -25.96 26.20 -33.88
N PRO A 21 -26.17 26.06 -35.19
CA PRO A 21 -25.80 27.08 -36.17
C PRO A 21 -26.67 28.35 -36.10
N HIS A 22 -27.81 28.31 -35.41
CA HIS A 22 -28.75 29.44 -35.35
C HIS A 22 -28.63 30.32 -34.11
N CYS A 23 -28.18 29.75 -32.98
CA CYS A 23 -28.04 30.49 -31.72
C CYS A 23 -26.70 30.27 -31.01
N GLY A 24 -25.84 29.39 -31.52
CA GLY A 24 -24.49 29.16 -30.97
C GLY A 24 -24.43 28.32 -29.70
N VAL A 25 -25.55 27.81 -29.17
CA VAL A 25 -25.52 27.00 -27.95
C VAL A 25 -24.81 25.66 -28.17
N LYS A 26 -23.89 25.31 -27.26
CA LYS A 26 -23.17 24.03 -27.26
C LYS A 26 -24.07 22.90 -26.75
N ASN A 27 -23.92 21.72 -27.34
CA ASN A 27 -24.74 20.53 -27.11
C ASN A 27 -26.25 20.86 -27.12
N PRO A 28 -26.78 21.24 -28.29
CA PRO A 28 -28.16 21.72 -28.43
C PRO A 28 -29.22 20.60 -28.42
N GLY A 29 -28.81 19.35 -28.67
CA GLY A 29 -29.69 18.19 -28.75
C GLY A 29 -29.84 17.36 -27.48
N VAL A 30 -29.05 17.62 -26.43
CA VAL A 30 -29.15 16.91 -25.14
C VAL A 30 -30.16 17.61 -24.23
N LYS A 31 -31.16 16.88 -23.74
CA LYS A 31 -32.11 17.37 -22.73
C LYS A 31 -31.63 16.97 -21.34
N ALA A 32 -31.98 17.76 -20.31
CA ALA A 32 -31.62 17.44 -18.92
C ALA A 32 -32.11 16.04 -18.49
N SER A 33 -33.23 15.56 -19.04
CA SER A 33 -33.75 14.21 -18.81
C SER A 33 -32.85 13.08 -19.31
N ASP A 34 -32.04 13.31 -20.34
CA ASP A 34 -31.13 12.29 -20.90
C ASP A 34 -29.93 12.04 -19.98
N ALA A 35 -29.53 13.05 -19.20
CA ALA A 35 -28.48 12.92 -18.18
C ALA A 35 -28.95 12.14 -16.94
N PHE A 36 -30.22 12.29 -16.54
CA PHE A 36 -30.78 11.55 -15.41
C PHE A 36 -31.02 10.06 -15.73
N GLY A 37 -31.43 9.73 -16.95
CA GLY A 37 -31.64 8.34 -17.38
C GLY A 37 -30.36 7.49 -17.32
N GLY A 38 -29.22 8.07 -17.72
CA GLY A 38 -27.93 7.38 -17.63
C GLY A 38 -27.47 7.11 -16.20
N PHE A 39 -27.75 8.03 -15.26
CA PHE A 39 -27.37 7.89 -13.86
C PHE A 39 -28.19 6.81 -13.14
N ILE A 40 -29.50 6.72 -13.41
CA ILE A 40 -30.36 5.65 -12.86
C ILE A 40 -29.89 4.27 -13.33
N VAL A 41 -29.55 4.12 -14.62
CA VAL A 41 -29.04 2.84 -15.16
C VAL A 41 -27.69 2.47 -14.53
N LEU A 42 -26.79 3.43 -14.34
CA LEU A 42 -25.52 3.20 -13.63
C LEU A 42 -25.72 2.78 -12.17
N LEU A 43 -26.65 3.40 -11.44
CA LEU A 43 -26.95 3.02 -10.06
C LEU A 43 -27.58 1.63 -9.97
N VAL A 44 -28.45 1.26 -10.91
CA VAL A 44 -29.04 -0.08 -10.97
C VAL A 44 -27.97 -1.12 -11.29
N LEU A 45 -27.07 -0.85 -12.25
CA LEU A 45 -25.95 -1.75 -12.56
C LEU A 45 -24.95 -1.88 -11.41
N ALA A 46 -24.65 -0.78 -10.69
CA ALA A 46 -23.81 -0.81 -9.50
C ALA A 46 -24.49 -1.58 -8.35
N GLY A 47 -25.80 -1.42 -8.17
CA GLY A 47 -26.59 -2.16 -7.18
C GLY A 47 -26.68 -3.66 -7.50
N ILE A 48 -26.87 -4.03 -8.77
CA ILE A 48 -26.84 -5.44 -9.21
C ILE A 48 -25.43 -6.01 -9.09
N GLY A 49 -24.40 -5.24 -9.47
CA GLY A 49 -23.00 -5.61 -9.28
C GLY A 49 -22.70 -5.84 -7.80
N TYR A 50 -23.15 -4.96 -6.91
CA TYR A 50 -23.07 -5.14 -5.47
C TYR A 50 -23.84 -6.38 -5.02
N TRP A 51 -25.05 -6.62 -5.53
CA TRP A 51 -25.86 -7.80 -5.15
C TRP A 51 -25.20 -9.13 -5.57
N TYR A 52 -24.58 -9.17 -6.75
CA TYR A 52 -23.80 -10.33 -7.21
C TYR A 52 -22.44 -10.45 -6.49
N PHE A 53 -21.83 -9.33 -6.09
CA PHE A 53 -20.49 -9.32 -5.46
C PHE A 53 -20.54 -9.43 -3.93
N SER A 54 -21.69 -9.13 -3.30
CA SER A 54 -21.95 -9.34 -1.87
C SER A 54 -22.57 -10.72 -1.57
N GLY A 55 -22.75 -11.56 -2.59
CA GLY A 55 -23.21 -12.94 -2.49
C GLY A 55 -22.08 -13.96 -2.34
N ASP A 56 -21.08 -13.64 -1.52
CA ASP A 56 -20.19 -14.56 -0.78
C ASP A 56 -19.28 -13.65 0.06
N GLU A 57 -19.90 -12.94 1.00
CA GLU A 57 -19.17 -12.64 2.23
C GLU A 57 -19.02 -13.97 2.98
N GLU A 58 -18.01 -14.75 2.56
CA GLU A 58 -17.05 -15.14 3.57
C GLU A 58 -16.61 -13.81 4.19
N ALA A 59 -17.32 -13.42 5.25
CA ALA A 59 -16.77 -12.55 6.26
C ALA A 59 -15.39 -13.12 6.47
N THR A 60 -14.39 -12.47 5.88
CA THR A 60 -13.00 -12.70 6.20
C THR A 60 -13.03 -12.53 7.69
N ALA A 61 -13.04 -13.68 8.38
CA ALA A 61 -12.88 -13.72 9.79
C ALA A 61 -11.69 -12.80 9.97
N LYS A 62 -11.90 -11.68 10.65
CA LYS A 62 -10.81 -11.04 11.34
C LYS A 62 -10.36 -12.17 12.25
N ASP A 63 -9.42 -12.97 11.74
CA ASP A 63 -8.64 -13.90 12.52
C ASP A 63 -8.02 -12.93 13.51
N GLU A 64 -8.65 -12.86 14.68
CA GLU A 64 -8.01 -12.34 15.87
C GLU A 64 -6.63 -13.00 15.85
N PRO A 65 -5.53 -12.23 15.96
CA PRO A 65 -4.21 -12.80 15.79
C PRO A 65 -4.08 -13.88 16.85
N LYS A 66 -4.22 -15.14 16.43
CA LYS A 66 -3.90 -16.29 17.26
C LYS A 66 -2.44 -16.08 17.58
N VAL A 67 -2.18 -15.64 18.81
CA VAL A 67 -0.82 -15.40 19.30
C VAL A 67 -0.09 -16.71 19.06
N LYS A 68 0.76 -16.75 18.03
CA LYS A 68 1.48 -17.95 17.63
C LYS A 68 2.39 -18.30 18.80
N VAL A 69 2.02 -19.32 19.56
CA VAL A 69 2.79 -19.75 20.74
C VAL A 69 4.04 -20.44 20.22
N CYS A 70 5.20 -19.82 20.44
CA CYS A 70 6.50 -20.33 20.03
C CYS A 70 7.26 -20.90 21.24
N ASP A 71 8.04 -21.97 21.02
CA ASP A 71 9.05 -22.38 22.00
C ASP A 71 10.15 -21.31 22.09
N LYS A 72 10.72 -21.09 23.28
CA LYS A 72 11.77 -20.08 23.47
C LYS A 72 12.99 -20.31 22.58
N ASN A 73 13.29 -21.56 22.24
CA ASN A 73 14.44 -21.93 21.41
C ASN A 73 14.10 -21.97 19.91
N ASP A 74 12.81 -21.98 19.55
CA ASP A 74 12.37 -21.93 18.16
C ASP A 74 12.45 -20.49 17.62
N GLY A 75 13.67 -20.10 17.26
CA GLY A 75 13.95 -18.76 16.77
C GLY A 75 13.24 -18.44 15.45
N GLN A 76 12.97 -19.43 14.60
CA GLN A 76 12.24 -19.22 13.34
C GLN A 76 10.78 -18.89 13.63
N CYS A 77 10.15 -19.63 14.56
CA CYS A 77 8.79 -19.32 14.98
C CYS A 77 8.70 -17.90 15.56
N ILE A 78 9.62 -17.52 16.45
CA ILE A 78 9.66 -16.18 17.07
C ILE A 78 9.89 -15.11 16.01
N PHE A 79 10.81 -15.33 15.07
CA PHE A 79 11.09 -14.40 13.97
C PHE A 79 9.83 -14.12 13.13
N GLU A 80 9.11 -15.18 12.73
CA GLU A 80 7.91 -15.04 11.92
C GLU A 80 6.74 -14.44 12.71
N ALA A 81 6.57 -14.86 13.96
CA ALA A 81 5.49 -14.39 14.83
C ALA A 81 5.58 -12.88 15.11
N HIS A 82 6.80 -12.34 15.20
CA HIS A 82 7.06 -10.94 15.54
C HIS A 82 7.60 -10.11 14.38
N LEU A 83 7.55 -10.63 13.14
CA LEU A 83 8.11 -9.95 11.97
C LEU A 83 7.46 -8.58 11.73
N VAL A 84 6.14 -8.48 11.89
CA VAL A 84 5.41 -7.22 11.70
C VAL A 84 5.82 -6.18 12.75
N ASP A 85 5.92 -6.60 14.01
CA ASP A 85 6.36 -5.72 15.11
C ASP A 85 7.79 -5.23 14.86
N ALA A 86 8.68 -6.11 14.39
CA ALA A 86 10.03 -5.73 14.01
C ALA A 86 10.06 -4.75 12.84
N LEU A 87 9.25 -4.96 11.80
CA LEU A 87 9.18 -4.02 10.68
C LEU A 87 8.73 -2.63 11.13
N VAL A 88 7.73 -2.56 12.01
CA VAL A 88 7.21 -1.28 12.53
C VAL A 88 8.21 -0.61 13.47
N ALA A 89 8.78 -1.37 14.41
CA ALA A 89 9.66 -0.83 15.44
C ALA A 89 11.04 -0.41 14.90
N CYS A 90 11.61 -1.18 13.97
CA CYS A 90 13.00 -1.04 13.58
C CYS A 90 13.21 -0.13 12.37
N LYS A 91 12.26 -0.10 11.42
CA LYS A 91 12.49 0.52 10.11
C LYS A 91 12.83 2.01 10.22
N SER A 92 12.00 2.79 10.94
CA SER A 92 12.22 4.23 11.06
C SER A 92 13.51 4.61 11.81
N PRO A 93 13.86 3.99 12.96
CA PRO A 93 15.15 4.25 13.62
C PRO A 93 16.37 3.97 12.73
N ILE A 94 16.34 2.86 11.98
CA ILE A 94 17.41 2.51 11.04
C ILE A 94 17.56 3.58 9.96
N GLU A 95 16.47 3.97 9.29
CA GLU A 95 16.48 4.99 8.23
C GLU A 95 17.03 6.34 8.72
N LYS A 96 16.63 6.76 9.93
CA LYS A 96 17.06 8.02 10.56
C LYS A 96 18.55 8.06 10.94
N THR A 97 19.25 6.93 10.87
CA THR A 97 20.70 6.89 11.07
C THR A 97 21.45 7.46 9.87
N SER A 98 20.81 7.56 8.69
CA SER A 98 21.44 8.19 7.53
C SER A 98 21.64 9.69 7.75
N LYS A 99 22.85 10.16 7.46
CA LYS A 99 23.18 11.60 7.49
C LYS A 99 22.63 12.35 6.27
N TYR A 100 22.51 11.66 5.14
CA TYR A 100 22.08 12.25 3.87
C TYR A 100 20.81 11.56 3.40
N ASP A 101 20.93 10.67 2.43
CA ASP A 101 19.82 9.92 1.84
C ASP A 101 20.01 8.42 2.08
N PHE A 102 18.93 7.64 1.94
CA PHE A 102 18.96 6.19 2.05
C PHE A 102 18.10 5.54 0.96
N GLU A 103 18.46 4.31 0.62
CA GLU A 103 17.73 3.52 -0.36
C GLU A 103 17.64 2.06 0.12
N TRP A 104 16.42 1.54 0.16
CA TRP A 104 16.16 0.12 0.32
C TRP A 104 16.42 -0.60 -1.01
N THR A 105 17.18 -1.70 -0.99
CA THR A 105 17.54 -2.45 -2.20
C THR A 105 16.53 -3.55 -2.56
N ASN A 106 15.55 -3.79 -1.69
CA ASN A 106 14.48 -4.76 -1.86
C ASN A 106 13.18 -4.10 -2.34
N GLY A 107 12.17 -4.90 -2.71
CA GLY A 107 10.86 -4.39 -3.08
C GLY A 107 10.16 -3.65 -1.93
N ALA A 108 9.30 -2.67 -2.25
CA ALA A 108 8.64 -1.81 -1.27
C ALA A 108 7.81 -2.56 -0.19
N PHE A 109 7.37 -3.78 -0.51
CA PHE A 109 6.55 -4.64 0.35
C PHE A 109 7.29 -5.90 0.82
N GLU A 110 8.58 -6.01 0.53
CA GLU A 110 9.38 -7.15 0.96
C GLU A 110 9.91 -6.96 2.38
N ASN A 111 10.19 -8.07 3.07
CA ASN A 111 10.87 -8.00 4.34
C ASN A 111 12.26 -7.35 4.15
N ILE A 112 12.67 -6.56 5.14
CA ILE A 112 14.02 -5.98 5.18
C ILE A 112 15.01 -6.87 5.95
N PHE A 113 14.56 -7.90 6.66
CA PHE A 113 15.44 -8.72 7.50
C PHE A 113 15.90 -9.98 6.76
N SER A 114 17.20 -10.19 6.73
CA SER A 114 17.81 -11.32 6.01
C SER A 114 18.02 -12.53 6.91
N ARG A 115 18.23 -12.33 8.22
CA ARG A 115 18.39 -13.41 9.21
C ARG A 115 18.05 -12.94 10.63
N TYR A 116 18.13 -13.86 11.59
CA TYR A 116 17.94 -13.57 13.00
C TYR A 116 19.02 -14.22 13.88
N ILE A 117 19.14 -13.73 15.10
CA ILE A 117 19.91 -14.34 16.19
C ILE A 117 18.96 -14.48 17.38
N ASN A 118 18.62 -15.72 17.75
CA ASN A 118 17.78 -15.99 18.91
C ASN A 118 18.64 -15.96 20.19
N LYS A 119 18.22 -15.17 21.19
CA LYS A 119 18.87 -15.06 22.51
C LYS A 119 17.84 -15.38 23.61
N PRO A 120 17.44 -16.66 23.77
CA PRO A 120 16.34 -17.05 24.64
C PRO A 120 16.56 -16.66 26.10
N GLU A 121 17.79 -16.79 26.60
CA GLU A 121 18.14 -16.48 27.99
C GLU A 121 18.04 -14.98 28.33
N GLN A 122 18.04 -14.12 27.30
CA GLN A 122 17.86 -12.67 27.45
C GLN A 122 16.42 -12.23 27.16
N ASN A 123 15.54 -13.15 26.73
CA ASN A 123 14.24 -12.84 26.12
C ASN A 123 14.38 -11.86 24.94
N GLN A 124 15.39 -12.09 24.09
CA GLN A 124 15.69 -11.21 22.98
C GLN A 124 15.77 -11.98 21.67
N ILE A 125 15.33 -11.31 20.60
CA ILE A 125 15.61 -11.74 19.24
C ILE A 125 16.23 -10.55 18.50
N VAL A 126 17.34 -10.82 17.79
CA VAL A 126 18.03 -9.82 16.99
C VAL A 126 17.70 -10.07 15.53
N TYR A 127 16.98 -9.15 14.90
CA TYR A 127 16.73 -9.13 13.47
C TYR A 127 17.92 -8.47 12.77
N VAL A 128 18.45 -9.10 11.72
CA VAL A 128 19.62 -8.61 10.99
C VAL A 128 19.29 -8.47 9.51
N GLY A 129 19.71 -7.39 8.88
CA GLY A 129 19.51 -7.16 7.46
C GLY A 129 20.63 -6.35 6.80
N ASP A 130 20.62 -6.38 5.48
CA ASP A 130 21.65 -5.80 4.60
C ASP A 130 21.07 -5.17 3.33
N LYS A 131 19.75 -5.01 3.28
CA LYS A 131 19.01 -4.49 2.13
C LYS A 131 18.98 -2.96 2.10
N LEU A 132 20.03 -2.29 2.59
CA LEU A 132 20.05 -0.84 2.80
C LEU A 132 21.33 -0.22 2.26
N LYS A 133 21.20 0.91 1.58
CA LYS A 133 22.30 1.76 1.14
C LYS A 133 22.15 3.15 1.71
N PHE A 134 23.25 3.73 2.21
CA PHE A 134 23.31 5.14 2.58
C PHE A 134 24.14 5.93 1.57
N THR A 135 23.69 7.15 1.31
CA THR A 135 24.43 8.11 0.49
C THR A 135 25.45 8.85 1.35
N ASN A 136 26.69 8.96 0.89
CA ASN A 136 27.74 9.72 1.57
C ASN A 136 27.86 11.16 1.02
N GLY A 137 28.78 11.96 1.56
CA GLY A 137 28.98 13.36 1.14
C GLY A 137 29.46 13.57 -0.30
N PHE A 138 29.85 12.50 -1.01
CA PHE A 138 30.21 12.51 -2.42
C PHE A 138 29.08 11.97 -3.32
N ASN A 139 27.87 11.83 -2.78
CA ASN A 139 26.71 11.23 -3.45
C ASN A 139 26.92 9.75 -3.85
N ALA A 140 27.90 9.07 -3.25
CA ALA A 140 28.13 7.64 -3.48
C ALA A 140 27.30 6.80 -2.51
N LYS A 141 26.69 5.73 -3.03
CA LYS A 141 25.87 4.77 -2.26
C LYS A 141 26.74 3.67 -1.66
N VAL A 142 26.67 3.50 -0.34
CA VAL A 142 27.44 2.51 0.42
C VAL A 142 26.48 1.52 1.06
N ASN A 143 26.75 0.22 0.93
CA ASN A 143 25.91 -0.80 1.56
C ASN A 143 26.08 -0.76 3.08
N MET A 144 24.96 -0.93 3.76
CA MET A 144 24.85 -0.94 5.20
C MET A 144 24.32 -2.29 5.66
N THR A 145 24.84 -2.77 6.77
CA THR A 145 24.27 -3.86 7.56
C THR A 145 23.67 -3.26 8.81
N TYR A 146 22.55 -3.81 9.27
CA TYR A 146 21.90 -3.35 10.50
C TYR A 146 21.40 -4.52 11.31
N SER A 147 21.29 -4.29 12.61
CA SER A 147 20.64 -5.16 13.57
C SER A 147 19.59 -4.41 14.36
N CYS A 148 18.52 -5.10 14.73
CA CYS A 148 17.46 -4.58 15.57
C CYS A 148 17.05 -5.63 16.59
N THR A 149 17.20 -5.31 17.87
CA THR A 149 16.93 -6.21 18.99
C THR A 149 15.57 -5.89 19.58
N LEU A 150 14.68 -6.89 19.59
CA LEU A 150 13.40 -6.79 20.26
C LEU A 150 13.37 -7.66 21.51
N ASP A 151 12.60 -7.21 22.51
CA ASP A 151 12.15 -8.02 23.62
C ASP A 151 11.06 -9.00 23.14
N THR A 152 11.24 -10.31 23.34
CA THR A 152 10.32 -11.34 22.83
C THR A 152 9.02 -11.48 23.63
N LYS A 153 8.88 -10.77 24.75
CA LYS A 153 7.66 -10.78 25.59
C LYS A 153 6.78 -9.57 25.33
N THR A 154 7.40 -8.42 25.10
CA THR A 154 6.74 -7.11 24.96
C THR A 154 6.77 -6.56 23.54
N ASN A 155 7.54 -7.19 22.64
CA ASN A 155 7.80 -6.77 21.25
C ASN A 155 8.36 -5.35 21.14
N LYS A 156 8.94 -4.84 22.24
CA LYS A 156 9.53 -3.50 22.28
C LYS A 156 10.95 -3.53 21.76
N LEU A 157 11.31 -2.47 21.04
CA LEU A 157 12.68 -2.19 20.65
C LEU A 157 13.56 -2.01 21.89
N ILE A 158 14.61 -2.80 22.00
CA ILE A 158 15.64 -2.68 23.03
C ILE A 158 16.82 -1.88 22.49
N ASP A 159 17.31 -2.25 21.31
CA ASP A 159 18.52 -1.68 20.72
C ASP A 159 18.52 -1.85 19.20
N PHE A 160 19.25 -1.00 18.49
CA PHE A 160 19.51 -1.15 17.06
C PHE A 160 20.87 -0.57 16.71
N GLU A 161 21.49 -1.15 15.67
CA GLU A 161 22.79 -0.72 15.18
C GLU A 161 22.79 -0.73 13.66
N VAL A 162 23.48 0.24 13.04
CA VAL A 162 23.71 0.29 11.59
C VAL A 162 25.21 0.49 11.35
N THR A 163 25.83 -0.43 10.62
CA THR A 163 27.26 -0.41 10.29
C THR A 163 27.47 -0.52 8.78
N LYS A 164 28.60 -0.01 8.29
CA LYS A 164 28.95 -0.15 6.87
C LYS A 164 29.37 -1.59 6.61
N GLY A 165 28.85 -2.21 5.56
CA GLY A 165 29.23 -3.57 5.21
C GLY A 165 28.19 -4.30 4.39
N ARG A 166 28.47 -5.59 4.19
CA ARG A 166 27.54 -6.59 3.67
C ARG A 166 27.57 -7.77 4.63
N LEU A 167 26.44 -8.47 4.72
CA LEU A 167 26.46 -9.75 5.40
C LEU A 167 27.33 -10.72 4.59
N PRO A 168 28.21 -11.49 5.24
CA PRO A 168 28.88 -12.60 4.57
C PRO A 168 27.82 -13.63 4.15
N ASP A 169 27.99 -14.18 2.95
CA ASP A 169 27.15 -15.25 2.41
C ASP A 169 27.20 -16.52 3.29
#